data_AF-A0A485KJE8-F1
#
_entry.id   AF-A0A485KJE8-F1
#
_cell.length_a   1.000
_cell.length_b   1.000
_cell.length_c   1.000
_cell.angle_alpha   90.00
_cell.angle_beta   90.00
_cell.angle_gamma   90.00
#
_symmetry.space_group_name_H-M   'P 1'
#
loop_
_entity.id
_entity.type
_entity.pdbx_description
1 polymer ?
#
loop_
_entity_poly.entity_id
_entity_poly.type
_entity_poly.pdbx_seq_one_letter_code
_entity_poly.pdbx_strand_id
1 'polypeptide(L)'
;MCLAPGCHNQVYARNLCTRHGGKRQCAVDGCHQHARVREFCSKHSTGHVKKRCVHDGCTKLANARQRCVRHGGGRQCRISGCGTHARSGGYCRRHSKASSSQCSTSAPGGDDDEQDQLVLGTLNFDVPIEDVDWNWMDNAASPVRTWIDGDKPEIDFDCTQEYLGSLEDLLV
;
A
#
# COMPACT_ATOMS: atom_id res chain seq x y z
N MET A 1 18.62 -21.52 -16.98
CA MET A 1 19.65 -20.46 -17.08
C MET A 1 19.58 -19.80 -18.45
N CYS A 2 20.11 -18.59 -18.61
CA CYS A 2 20.14 -17.84 -19.87
C CYS A 2 20.97 -18.58 -20.94
N LEU A 3 20.51 -18.53 -22.20
CA LEU A 3 21.15 -19.20 -23.35
C LEU A 3 22.47 -18.54 -23.79
N ALA A 4 22.68 -17.26 -23.45
CA ALA A 4 23.93 -16.57 -23.74
C ALA A 4 25.14 -17.29 -23.09
N PRO A 5 26.24 -17.51 -23.84
CA PRO A 5 27.42 -18.23 -23.33
C PRO A 5 27.94 -17.63 -22.01
N GLY A 6 28.15 -18.47 -21.00
CA GLY A 6 28.66 -18.05 -19.68
C GLY A 6 27.68 -17.24 -18.83
N CYS A 7 26.41 -17.09 -19.25
CA CYS A 7 25.43 -16.34 -18.49
C CYS A 7 24.61 -17.22 -17.52
N HIS A 8 24.82 -17.02 -16.23
CA HIS A 8 24.09 -17.72 -15.17
C HIS A 8 22.82 -16.99 -14.71
N ASN A 9 22.42 -15.91 -15.40
CA ASN A 9 21.21 -15.17 -15.03
C ASN A 9 19.95 -15.97 -15.33
N GLN A 10 18.90 -15.72 -14.54
CA GLN A 10 17.58 -16.29 -14.78
C GLN A 10 17.01 -15.84 -16.14
N VAL A 11 16.38 -16.78 -16.84
CA VAL A 11 15.66 -16.51 -18.09
C VAL A 11 14.47 -15.62 -17.79
N TYR A 12 14.28 -14.60 -18.62
CA TYR A 12 13.08 -13.77 -18.60
C TYR A 12 12.11 -14.18 -19.71
N ALA A 13 12.59 -14.25 -20.96
CA ALA A 13 11.82 -14.69 -22.12
C ALA A 13 12.76 -15.14 -23.24
N ARG A 14 12.28 -15.96 -24.19
CA ARG A 14 13.06 -16.45 -25.35
C ARG A 14 14.38 -17.11 -24.94
N ASN A 15 14.40 -17.81 -23.80
CA ASN A 15 15.59 -18.40 -23.19
C ASN A 15 16.72 -17.40 -22.85
N LEU A 16 16.43 -16.09 -22.82
CA LEU A 16 17.40 -15.03 -22.56
C LEU A 16 17.04 -14.24 -21.30
N CYS A 17 18.05 -13.78 -20.58
CA CYS A 17 17.87 -12.89 -19.43
C CYS A 17 17.61 -11.44 -19.89
N THR A 18 17.28 -10.56 -18.94
CA THR A 18 16.99 -9.14 -19.23
C THR A 18 18.15 -8.39 -19.89
N ARG A 19 19.39 -8.83 -19.67
CA ARG A 19 20.61 -8.24 -20.29
C ARG A 19 20.94 -8.79 -21.67
N HIS A 20 20.53 -10.03 -21.96
CA HIS A 20 20.85 -10.71 -23.22
C HIS A 20 19.65 -10.75 -24.17
N GLY A 21 18.80 -9.72 -24.13
CA GLY A 21 17.70 -9.59 -25.09
C GLY A 21 16.39 -10.25 -24.67
N GLY A 22 16.24 -10.72 -23.42
CA GLY A 22 14.97 -11.21 -22.89
C GLY A 22 13.88 -10.12 -22.91
N LYS A 23 14.24 -8.85 -22.70
CA LYS A 23 13.35 -7.69 -22.87
C LYS A 23 13.56 -7.05 -24.23
N ARG A 24 12.48 -6.52 -24.83
CA ARG A 24 12.59 -5.74 -26.07
C ARG A 24 13.29 -4.42 -25.80
N GLN A 25 14.18 -4.01 -26.72
CA GLN A 25 14.82 -2.70 -26.68
C GLN A 25 13.92 -1.63 -27.29
N CYS A 26 14.18 -0.37 -26.94
CA CYS A 26 13.52 0.77 -27.55
C CYS A 26 13.88 0.82 -29.04
N ALA A 27 12.88 1.00 -29.91
CA ALA A 27 13.05 1.11 -31.36
C ALA A 27 13.69 2.43 -31.84
N VAL A 28 14.17 3.28 -30.92
CA VAL A 28 14.85 4.53 -31.28
C VAL A 28 16.34 4.23 -31.37
N ASP A 29 16.94 4.59 -32.51
CA ASP A 29 18.36 4.40 -32.76
C ASP A 29 19.21 5.06 -31.66
N GLY A 30 20.19 4.30 -31.15
CA GLY A 30 21.04 4.73 -30.03
C GLY A 30 20.40 4.63 -28.64
N CYS A 31 19.18 4.11 -28.49
CA CYS A 31 18.55 3.93 -27.18
C CYS A 31 18.74 2.52 -26.61
N HIS A 32 19.61 2.36 -25.61
CA HIS A 32 19.81 1.09 -24.90
C HIS A 32 18.78 0.79 -23.79
N GLN A 33 17.70 1.58 -23.71
CA GLN A 33 16.64 1.37 -22.73
C GLN A 33 15.64 0.31 -23.20
N HIS A 34 15.01 -0.38 -22.25
CA HIS A 34 13.99 -1.37 -22.57
C HIS A 34 12.66 -0.71 -22.94
N ALA A 35 11.99 -1.27 -23.94
CA ALA A 35 10.64 -0.86 -24.31
C ALA A 35 9.66 -1.19 -23.18
N ARG A 36 8.80 -0.23 -22.85
CA ARG A 36 7.72 -0.39 -21.86
C ARG A 36 6.34 -0.32 -22.47
N VAL A 37 6.16 0.58 -23.44
CA VAL A 37 4.90 0.80 -24.15
C VAL A 37 5.17 0.52 -25.61
N ARG A 38 4.55 -0.53 -26.14
CA ARG A 38 4.83 -1.02 -27.50
C ARG A 38 6.35 -1.17 -27.66
N GLU A 39 6.94 -0.51 -28.64
CA GLU A 39 8.34 -0.64 -29.02
C GLU A 39 9.23 0.45 -28.41
N PHE A 40 8.67 1.34 -27.58
CA PHE A 40 9.38 2.50 -27.06
C PHE A 40 9.59 2.42 -25.55
N CYS A 41 10.71 2.97 -25.07
CA CYS A 41 10.95 3.17 -23.64
C CYS A 41 10.08 4.30 -23.09
N SER A 42 10.02 4.46 -21.77
CA SER A 42 9.22 5.52 -21.13
C SER A 42 9.56 6.95 -21.56
N LYS A 43 10.77 7.17 -22.10
CA LYS A 43 11.22 8.49 -22.60
C LYS A 43 10.84 8.72 -24.07
N HIS A 44 10.76 7.65 -24.85
CA HIS A 44 10.52 7.70 -26.29
C HIS A 44 9.09 7.27 -26.66
N SER A 45 8.27 6.89 -25.69
CA SER A 45 6.87 6.59 -25.94
C SER A 45 6.11 7.88 -26.26
N THR A 46 5.64 8.00 -27.49
CA THR A 46 4.96 9.18 -28.06
C THR A 46 3.57 9.46 -27.47
N GLY A 47 3.13 8.69 -26.48
CA GLY A 47 1.80 8.82 -25.87
C GLY A 47 1.74 9.54 -24.51
N HIS A 48 2.88 9.90 -23.90
CA HIS A 48 2.90 10.41 -22.52
C HIS A 48 3.61 11.76 -22.38
N VAL A 49 3.09 12.78 -23.09
CA VAL A 49 3.44 14.16 -22.75
C VAL A 49 2.84 14.48 -21.39
N LYS A 50 3.69 14.64 -20.37
CA LYS A 50 3.24 15.03 -19.02
C LYS A 50 2.66 16.44 -19.10
N LYS A 51 1.35 16.56 -18.92
CA LYS A 51 0.66 17.86 -18.87
C LYS A 51 1.14 18.65 -17.65
N ARG A 52 1.20 19.98 -17.78
CA ARG A 52 1.41 20.87 -16.62
C ARG A 52 0.12 21.01 -15.83
N CYS A 53 0.25 21.41 -14.58
CA CYS A 53 -0.87 21.75 -13.72
C CYS A 53 -1.64 22.94 -14.32
N VAL A 54 -2.96 22.84 -14.40
CA VAL A 54 -3.85 23.87 -14.97
C VAL A 54 -3.94 25.14 -14.12
N HIS A 55 -3.53 25.08 -12.85
CA HIS A 55 -3.51 26.26 -11.97
C HIS A 55 -2.57 27.34 -12.50
N ASP A 56 -3.04 28.59 -12.53
CA ASP A 56 -2.28 29.75 -13.01
C ASP A 56 -0.92 29.87 -12.31
N GLY A 57 0.12 30.14 -13.10
CA GLY A 57 1.50 30.24 -12.64
C GLY A 57 2.14 28.94 -12.14
N CYS A 58 1.47 27.78 -12.21
CA CYS A 58 2.04 26.52 -11.73
C CYS A 58 2.92 25.83 -12.78
N THR A 59 4.22 25.74 -12.50
CA THR A 59 5.19 25.03 -13.35
C THR A 59 5.24 23.52 -13.08
N LYS A 60 4.50 23.02 -12.08
CA LYS A 60 4.52 21.61 -11.69
C LYS A 60 3.74 20.75 -12.68
N LEU A 61 4.20 19.51 -12.84
CA LEU A 61 3.50 18.51 -13.65
C LEU A 61 2.18 18.09 -13.00
N ALA A 62 1.17 17.89 -13.82
CA ALA A 62 -0.10 17.32 -13.40
C ALA A 62 0.09 15.85 -13.03
N ASN A 63 -0.57 15.43 -11.95
CA ASN A 63 -0.61 14.03 -11.52
C ASN A 63 -1.95 13.40 -11.92
N ALA A 64 -3.05 14.01 -11.47
CA ALA A 64 -4.40 13.62 -11.81
C ALA A 64 -5.27 14.86 -12.01
N ARG A 65 -6.38 14.74 -12.73
CA ARG A 65 -7.35 15.85 -12.94
C ARG A 65 -6.69 17.12 -13.51
N GLN A 66 -5.62 16.97 -14.30
CA GLN A 66 -4.81 18.07 -14.83
C GLN A 66 -4.22 19.02 -13.76
N ARG A 67 -4.12 18.57 -12.51
CA ARG A 67 -3.57 19.36 -11.39
C ARG A 67 -2.38 18.63 -10.77
N CYS A 68 -1.44 19.38 -10.21
CA CYS A 68 -0.34 18.79 -9.42
C CYS A 68 -0.85 18.38 -8.03
N VAL A 69 -0.06 17.59 -7.27
CA VAL A 69 -0.46 17.11 -5.94
C VAL A 69 -0.94 18.25 -5.03
N ARG A 70 -0.23 19.38 -5.00
CA ARG A 70 -0.58 20.56 -4.18
C ARG A 70 -1.90 21.21 -4.59
N HIS A 71 -2.22 21.19 -5.87
CA HIS A 71 -3.44 21.84 -6.41
C HIS A 71 -4.58 20.82 -6.61
N GLY A 72 -4.57 19.68 -5.91
CA GLY A 72 -5.66 18.70 -5.98
C GLY A 72 -5.46 17.57 -7.00
N GLY A 73 -4.25 17.36 -7.49
CA GLY A 73 -3.87 16.18 -8.28
C GLY A 73 -3.58 14.94 -7.43
N GLY A 74 -3.54 15.07 -6.10
CA GLY A 74 -3.38 13.95 -5.18
C GLY A 74 -4.74 13.48 -4.65
N ARG A 75 -4.82 12.21 -4.25
CA ARG A 75 -5.93 11.68 -3.47
C ARG A 75 -5.71 12.03 -1.99
N GLN A 76 -6.77 12.43 -1.29
CA GLN A 76 -6.72 12.63 0.16
C GLN A 76 -6.90 11.30 0.88
N CYS A 77 -6.47 11.27 2.14
CA CYS A 77 -6.75 10.15 3.03
C CYS A 77 -8.27 10.00 3.23
N ARG A 78 -8.77 8.77 3.18
CA ARG A 78 -10.20 8.46 3.35
C ARG A 78 -10.68 8.64 4.79
N ILE A 79 -9.78 8.70 5.77
CA ILE A 79 -10.12 8.99 7.17
C ILE A 79 -10.60 10.43 7.33
N SER A 80 -11.78 10.58 7.91
CA SER A 80 -12.43 11.85 8.27
C SER A 80 -11.47 12.76 9.06
N GLY A 81 -11.40 14.04 8.72
CA GLY A 81 -10.51 15.01 9.38
C GLY A 81 -9.02 14.90 9.01
N CYS A 82 -8.63 13.94 8.17
CA CYS A 82 -7.24 13.80 7.75
C CYS A 82 -6.94 14.58 6.46
N GLY A 83 -6.39 15.79 6.57
CA GLY A 83 -5.94 16.61 5.43
C GLY A 83 -4.69 16.09 4.69
N THR A 84 -4.18 14.91 5.04
CA THR A 84 -2.96 14.36 4.42
C THR A 84 -3.27 13.59 3.13
N HIS A 85 -2.27 13.49 2.25
CA HIS A 85 -2.41 12.78 0.99
C HIS A 85 -2.30 11.26 1.17
N ALA A 86 -3.19 10.53 0.50
CA ALA A 86 -3.12 9.09 0.40
C ALA A 86 -1.89 8.64 -0.40
N ARG A 87 -1.25 7.55 0.05
CA ARG A 87 -0.11 6.92 -0.62
C ARG A 87 -0.49 5.59 -1.25
N SER A 88 -1.28 4.78 -0.55
CA SER A 88 -1.76 3.46 -0.99
C SER A 88 -3.17 3.23 -0.45
N GLY A 89 -4.02 2.52 -1.21
CA GLY A 89 -5.36 2.12 -0.76
C GLY A 89 -6.35 3.25 -0.43
N GLY A 90 -6.01 4.52 -0.69
CA GLY A 90 -6.80 5.67 -0.23
C GLY A 90 -6.43 6.16 1.18
N TYR A 91 -5.34 5.66 1.79
CA TYR A 91 -4.88 6.05 3.12
C TYR A 91 -3.49 6.68 3.08
N CYS A 92 -3.23 7.61 4.01
CA CYS A 92 -1.90 8.19 4.20
C CYS A 92 -0.98 7.22 4.95
N ARG A 93 0.31 7.54 5.10
CA ARG A 93 1.27 6.66 5.81
C ARG A 93 0.88 6.37 7.26
N ARG A 94 0.18 7.31 7.91
CA ARG A 94 -0.30 7.15 9.30
C ARG A 94 -1.51 6.23 9.37
N HIS A 95 -2.33 6.23 8.32
CA HIS A 95 -3.61 5.52 8.28
C HIS A 95 -3.58 4.26 7.41
N SER A 96 -2.43 3.94 6.80
CA SER A 96 -2.28 2.79 5.90
C SER A 96 -2.19 1.44 6.62
N LYS A 97 -2.12 1.43 7.96
CA LYS A 97 -2.03 0.21 8.79
C LYS A 97 -3.37 -0.21 9.42
N ALA A 98 -4.45 0.55 9.25
CA ALA A 98 -5.69 0.38 10.02
C ALA A 98 -6.93 0.16 9.13
N SER A 99 -6.80 -0.55 8.01
CA SER A 99 -7.97 -1.06 7.27
C SER A 99 -8.54 -2.33 7.90
N SER A 100 -8.58 -2.37 9.23
CA SER A 100 -9.40 -3.27 10.03
C SER A 100 -9.61 -2.57 11.36
N SER A 101 -10.88 -2.37 11.70
CA SER A 101 -11.35 -1.82 12.98
C SER A 101 -11.49 -0.30 13.07
N GLN A 102 -12.69 0.10 12.65
CA GLN A 102 -13.62 0.98 13.35
C GLN A 102 -13.72 2.45 12.90
N CYS A 103 -14.91 2.70 12.34
CA CYS A 103 -15.68 3.92 12.51
C CYS A 103 -15.80 4.24 14.01
N SER A 104 -15.32 5.42 14.42
CA SER A 104 -15.70 6.03 15.68
C SER A 104 -16.31 7.37 15.33
N THR A 105 -17.63 7.42 15.41
CA THR A 105 -18.43 8.64 15.47
C THR A 105 -17.85 9.54 16.56
N SER A 106 -17.36 10.71 16.18
CA SER A 106 -17.08 11.80 17.11
C SER A 106 -18.34 12.67 17.19
N ALA A 107 -19.06 12.60 18.31
CA ALA A 107 -20.02 13.62 18.69
C ALA A 107 -19.32 14.67 19.60
N PRO A 108 -19.77 15.94 19.61
CA PRO A 108 -19.09 17.03 20.32
C PRO A 108 -19.71 17.31 21.71
N GLY A 109 -18.86 17.73 22.66
CA GLY A 109 -19.18 18.67 23.76
C GLY A 109 -20.05 18.19 24.92
N GLY A 110 -19.51 18.26 26.14
CA GLY A 110 -20.20 18.01 27.41
C GLY A 110 -19.21 17.97 28.58
N ASP A 111 -18.86 19.16 29.06
CA ASP A 111 -18.34 19.53 30.38
C ASP A 111 -19.10 18.85 31.53
N ASP A 112 -18.39 18.29 32.53
CA ASP A 112 -18.82 18.14 33.93
C ASP A 112 -17.63 17.64 34.80
N ASP A 113 -17.28 18.46 35.80
CA ASP A 113 -16.33 18.21 36.89
C ASP A 113 -16.72 17.01 37.78
N GLU A 114 -15.77 16.12 38.10
CA GLU A 114 -15.67 15.58 39.47
C GLU A 114 -14.24 15.09 39.76
N GLN A 115 -13.62 15.75 40.73
CA GLN A 115 -12.36 15.37 41.34
C GLN A 115 -12.67 14.42 42.50
N ASP A 116 -11.99 13.27 42.57
CA ASP A 116 -11.57 12.78 43.88
C ASP A 116 -10.20 12.10 43.82
N GLN A 117 -9.29 12.68 44.62
CA GLN A 117 -7.99 12.11 44.98
C GLN A 117 -8.22 11.01 46.03
N LEU A 118 -7.33 10.03 46.23
CA LEU A 118 -6.20 10.16 47.16
C LEU A 118 -5.27 8.93 47.06
N VAL A 119 -4.00 9.24 46.77
CA VAL A 119 -2.68 8.73 47.24
C VAL A 119 -2.64 7.41 48.06
N LEU A 120 -1.71 6.47 47.89
CA LEU A 120 -0.25 6.51 48.13
C LEU A 120 0.38 5.17 47.68
N GLY A 121 1.59 5.19 47.11
CA GLY A 121 2.36 3.96 46.93
C GLY A 121 3.50 4.05 45.92
N THR A 122 4.49 4.91 46.19
CA THR A 122 5.82 4.79 45.60
C THR A 122 6.42 3.42 45.91
N LEU A 123 6.67 2.61 44.87
CA LEU A 123 7.74 1.61 44.92
C LEU A 123 8.76 1.96 43.84
N ASN A 124 9.95 2.30 44.33
CA ASN A 124 11.09 2.70 43.55
C ASN A 124 11.62 1.59 42.66
N PHE A 125 12.07 2.06 41.51
CA PHE A 125 13.00 1.47 40.57
C PHE A 125 14.29 1.04 41.30
N ASP A 126 14.62 -0.25 41.23
CA ASP A 126 16.00 -0.78 41.27
C ASP A 126 15.95 -2.28 40.93
N VAL A 127 16.00 -2.63 39.64
CA VAL A 127 16.27 -4.01 39.20
C VAL A 127 17.71 -4.06 38.67
N PRO A 128 18.63 -4.82 39.33
CA PRO A 128 20.02 -4.90 38.94
C PRO A 128 20.21 -5.60 37.58
N ILE A 129 21.05 -5.00 36.72
CA ILE A 129 21.33 -5.40 35.33
C ILE A 129 22.48 -6.43 35.28
N GLU A 130 22.40 -7.50 36.05
CA GLU A 130 23.41 -8.57 36.02
C GLU A 130 22.74 -9.93 36.14
N ASP A 131 21.93 -10.30 35.13
CA ASP A 131 21.66 -11.69 34.70
C ASP A 131 20.76 -11.70 33.44
N VAL A 132 21.13 -10.91 32.42
CA VAL A 132 20.61 -11.16 31.06
C VAL A 132 21.40 -12.33 30.49
N ASP A 133 20.87 -13.53 30.67
CA ASP A 133 21.37 -14.75 30.02
C ASP A 133 21.12 -14.66 28.51
N TRP A 134 22.15 -14.25 27.77
CA TRP A 134 22.14 -14.08 26.31
C TRP A 134 22.27 -15.40 25.53
N ASN A 135 22.12 -16.57 26.16
CA ASN A 135 22.33 -17.87 25.50
C ASN A 135 21.06 -18.65 25.10
N TRP A 136 19.94 -17.96 24.86
CA TRP A 136 18.72 -18.56 24.27
C TRP A 136 18.74 -18.63 22.72
N MET A 137 19.82 -18.26 22.02
CA MET A 137 19.81 -18.16 20.55
C MET A 137 20.33 -19.35 19.74
N ASP A 138 20.67 -20.51 20.34
CA ASP A 138 21.27 -21.63 19.57
C ASP A 138 20.57 -23.01 19.68
N ASN A 139 19.30 -23.09 20.13
CA ASN A 139 18.54 -24.34 20.05
C ASN A 139 17.06 -24.13 19.70
N ALA A 140 16.81 -23.78 18.43
CA ALA A 140 15.52 -24.03 17.80
C ALA A 140 15.79 -24.65 16.42
N ALA A 141 15.90 -25.97 16.42
CA ALA A 141 15.73 -26.77 15.22
C ALA A 141 14.42 -26.36 14.53
N SER A 142 14.49 -26.16 13.22
CA SER A 142 13.41 -25.82 12.32
C SER A 142 12.08 -26.51 12.64
N PRO A 143 10.96 -25.78 12.78
CA PRO A 143 9.66 -26.38 12.57
C PRO A 143 9.43 -26.45 11.06
N VAL A 144 9.68 -27.62 10.48
CA VAL A 144 9.10 -28.01 9.20
C VAL A 144 7.58 -27.98 9.41
N ARG A 145 6.91 -26.97 8.84
CA ARG A 145 5.44 -26.92 8.79
C ARG A 145 4.95 -28.09 7.94
N THR A 146 4.57 -29.17 8.59
CA THR A 146 3.73 -30.21 8.02
C THR A 146 2.32 -29.64 7.88
N TRP A 147 1.80 -29.68 6.65
CA TRP A 147 0.43 -29.33 6.35
C TRP A 147 -0.42 -30.56 6.70
N ILE A 148 -1.34 -30.41 7.64
CA ILE A 148 -2.40 -31.39 7.88
C ILE A 148 -3.56 -30.97 6.96
N ASP A 149 -3.98 -31.88 6.09
CA ASP A 149 -5.18 -31.72 5.27
C ASP A 149 -6.39 -31.46 6.18
N GLY A 150 -7.13 -30.35 5.99
CA GLY A 150 -8.41 -30.21 6.68
C GLY A 150 -9.12 -28.86 6.73
N ASP A 151 -8.42 -27.71 6.77
CA ASP A 151 -9.10 -26.43 7.00
C ASP A 151 -8.89 -25.43 5.86
N LYS A 152 -9.86 -25.43 4.94
CA LYS A 152 -10.01 -24.41 3.90
C LYS A 152 -10.94 -23.33 4.49
N PRO A 153 -10.51 -22.07 4.68
CA PRO A 153 -11.44 -21.02 5.04
C PRO A 153 -12.39 -20.78 3.87
N GLU A 154 -13.67 -21.08 4.07
CA GLU A 154 -14.72 -20.74 3.13
C GLU A 154 -14.82 -19.21 3.06
N ILE A 155 -14.74 -18.70 1.83
CA ILE A 155 -15.03 -17.31 1.53
C ILE A 155 -16.55 -17.20 1.61
N ASP A 156 -17.06 -16.56 2.65
CA ASP A 156 -18.46 -16.21 2.78
C ASP A 156 -18.83 -15.24 1.63
N PHE A 157 -19.45 -15.81 0.61
CA PHE A 157 -19.95 -15.12 -0.57
C PHE A 157 -21.46 -14.93 -0.41
N ASP A 158 -21.86 -14.16 0.60
CA ASP A 158 -23.26 -13.73 0.71
C ASP A 158 -23.37 -12.32 1.32
N CYS A 159 -23.18 -11.31 0.48
CA CYS A 159 -23.55 -9.94 0.81
C CYS A 159 -23.85 -9.13 -0.46
N THR A 160 -24.72 -9.68 -1.33
CA THR A 160 -25.37 -8.90 -2.39
C THR A 160 -26.76 -9.45 -2.70
N GLN A 161 -27.69 -9.47 -1.72
CA GLN A 161 -29.13 -9.63 -1.99
C GLN A 161 -30.04 -9.04 -0.89
N GLU A 162 -29.89 -7.76 -0.54
CA GLU A 162 -30.96 -7.00 0.15
C GLU A 162 -31.05 -5.56 -0.40
N TYR A 163 -31.26 -5.42 -1.71
CA TYR A 163 -31.58 -4.10 -2.29
C TYR A 163 -32.62 -4.12 -3.42
N LEU A 164 -33.51 -5.10 -3.48
CA LEU A 164 -34.69 -5.04 -4.35
C LEU A 164 -35.87 -5.75 -3.68
N GLY A 165 -36.66 -4.99 -2.92
CA GLY A 165 -37.87 -5.50 -2.28
C GLY A 165 -38.56 -4.47 -1.37
N SER A 166 -39.02 -3.34 -1.92
CA SER A 166 -40.12 -2.53 -1.34
C SER A 166 -40.60 -1.40 -2.26
N LEU A 167 -40.72 -1.67 -3.57
CA LEU A 167 -41.26 -0.71 -4.54
C LEU A 167 -42.43 -1.31 -5.33
N GLU A 168 -43.31 -2.07 -4.65
CA GLU A 168 -44.54 -2.62 -5.24
C GLU A 168 -45.79 -2.49 -4.34
N ASP A 169 -45.87 -1.48 -3.46
CA ASP A 169 -47.13 -1.18 -2.75
C ASP A 169 -47.36 0.33 -2.64
N LEU A 170 -47.80 0.98 -3.74
CA LEU A 170 -48.65 2.20 -3.72
C LEU A 170 -49.05 2.67 -5.14
N LEU A 171 -49.46 1.74 -6.00
CA LEU A 171 -50.28 2.06 -7.17
C LEU A 171 -51.35 0.99 -7.37
N VAL A 172 -52.35 0.99 -6.49
CA VAL A 172 -53.77 0.78 -6.79
C VAL A 172 -54.59 1.60 -5.79
#